data_AF-A0A1Y1KNX4-F1
#
_entry.id   AF-A0A1Y1KNX4-F1
#
_cell.length_a   1.000
_cell.length_b   1.000
_cell.length_c   1.000
_cell.angle_alpha   90.00
_cell.angle_beta   90.00
_cell.angle_gamma   90.00
#
_symmetry.space_group_name_H-M   'P 1'
#
loop_
_entity.id
_entity.type
_entity.pdbx_description
1 polymer ?
#
loop_
_entity_poly.entity_id
_entity_poly.type
_entity_poly.pdbx_seq_one_letter_code
_entity_poly.pdbx_strand_id
1 'polypeptide(L)'
;MDLDEFDDFGDEEEQEEEQLDPNNPDHAFILLEREFTKTIADIEQNAQAAQYAEEFNKLFEALYTHNETRKQLTQRCAELEEQLAGGTEKLIIATKIAEGDAEVIASLKGKIEYSWRMTDAAHEREQQAQEIIDNLRSQISALAAELDFKNKMSSEDDGGGQQSKNQ
;
A
#
# COMPACT_ATOMS: atom_id res chain seq x y z
N MET A 1 -64.74 -50.82 7.83
CA MET A 1 -63.52 -51.58 7.53
C MET A 1 -63.80 -52.25 6.22
N ASP A 2 -63.40 -51.59 5.14
CA ASP A 2 -63.13 -52.21 3.85
C ASP A 2 -61.73 -51.72 3.49
N LEU A 3 -60.81 -52.67 3.54
CA LEU A 3 -59.43 -52.59 3.06
C LEU A 3 -59.50 -52.79 1.55
N ASP A 4 -58.81 -51.93 0.78
CA ASP A 4 -58.20 -52.19 -0.53
C ASP A 4 -58.21 -50.93 -1.40
N GLU A 5 -57.22 -50.05 -1.18
CA GLU A 5 -56.58 -49.23 -2.23
C GLU A 5 -55.42 -48.46 -1.57
N PHE A 6 -54.33 -49.15 -1.29
CA PHE A 6 -53.04 -48.49 -1.11
C PHE A 6 -52.18 -48.94 -2.26
N ASP A 7 -52.09 -48.03 -3.23
CA ASP A 7 -51.36 -48.14 -4.47
C ASP A 7 -49.88 -48.43 -4.17
N ASP A 8 -49.41 -49.53 -4.75
CA ASP A 8 -48.04 -50.02 -4.73
C ASP A 8 -47.18 -49.10 -5.61
N PHE A 9 -46.82 -47.93 -5.09
CA PHE A 9 -45.74 -47.13 -5.66
C PHE A 9 -44.41 -47.69 -5.15
N GLY A 10 -43.95 -48.74 -5.83
CA GLY A 10 -42.53 -49.06 -5.88
C GLY A 10 -41.79 -47.91 -6.54
N ASP A 11 -41.18 -47.06 -5.71
CA ASP A 11 -40.08 -46.19 -6.15
C ASP A 11 -38.89 -47.10 -6.48
N GLU A 12 -38.86 -47.58 -7.73
CA GLU A 12 -37.61 -47.92 -8.38
C GLU A 12 -36.81 -46.61 -8.51
N GLU A 13 -36.04 -46.28 -7.48
CA GLU A 13 -34.93 -45.33 -7.60
C GLU A 13 -33.95 -45.89 -8.63
N GLU A 14 -34.19 -45.59 -9.91
CA GLU A 14 -33.17 -45.65 -10.95
C GLU A 14 -32.00 -44.80 -10.45
N GLN A 15 -30.96 -45.46 -9.96
CA GLN A 15 -29.68 -44.84 -9.69
C GLN A 15 -29.18 -44.28 -11.02
N GLU A 16 -29.37 -42.98 -11.24
CA GLU A 16 -28.73 -42.26 -12.32
C GLU A 16 -27.22 -42.50 -12.18
N GLU A 17 -26.66 -43.36 -13.03
CA GLU A 17 -25.22 -43.53 -13.13
C GLU A 17 -24.66 -42.16 -13.52
N GLU A 18 -24.04 -41.48 -12.55
CA GLU A 18 -23.34 -40.21 -12.73
C GLU A 18 -22.37 -40.39 -13.91
N GLN A 19 -22.69 -39.77 -15.05
CA GLN A 19 -21.89 -39.94 -16.27
C GLN A 19 -20.55 -39.23 -16.07
N LEU A 20 -19.55 -40.01 -15.64
CA LEU A 20 -18.18 -39.54 -15.46
C LEU A 20 -17.57 -39.17 -16.82
N ASP A 21 -17.27 -37.88 -17.02
CA ASP A 21 -16.59 -37.36 -18.22
C ASP A 21 -15.12 -37.83 -18.30
N PRO A 22 -14.73 -38.62 -19.32
CA PRO A 22 -13.35 -39.07 -19.49
C PRO A 22 -12.32 -37.94 -19.71
N ASN A 23 -12.75 -36.73 -20.06
CA ASN A 23 -11.87 -35.59 -20.31
C ASN A 23 -11.54 -34.80 -19.04
N ASN A 24 -12.31 -34.98 -17.96
CA ASN A 24 -11.99 -34.39 -16.67
C ASN A 24 -10.98 -35.29 -15.94
N PRO A 25 -9.83 -34.76 -15.49
CA PRO A 25 -8.77 -35.56 -14.87
C PRO A 25 -9.18 -36.28 -13.58
N ASP A 26 -10.18 -35.77 -12.85
CA ASP A 26 -10.70 -36.40 -11.64
C ASP A 26 -11.67 -37.53 -11.97
N HIS A 27 -12.58 -37.30 -12.94
CA HIS A 27 -13.50 -38.33 -13.43
C HIS A 27 -12.76 -39.47 -14.15
N ALA A 28 -11.73 -39.14 -14.94
CA ALA A 28 -10.87 -40.11 -15.61
C ALA A 28 -10.15 -41.03 -14.61
N PHE A 29 -9.76 -40.49 -13.45
CA PHE A 29 -9.14 -41.28 -12.40
C PHE A 29 -10.16 -42.22 -11.75
N ILE A 30 -11.37 -41.75 -11.42
CA ILE A 30 -12.45 -42.60 -10.87
C ILE A 30 -12.81 -43.75 -11.83
N LEU A 31 -12.91 -43.46 -13.13
CA LEU A 31 -13.11 -44.48 -14.16
C LEU A 31 -11.97 -45.51 -14.17
N LEU A 32 -10.73 -45.06 -14.00
CA LEU A 32 -9.56 -45.93 -13.91
C LEU A 32 -9.59 -46.82 -12.66
N GLU A 33 -10.03 -46.30 -11.50
CA GLU A 33 -10.18 -47.11 -10.28
C GLU A 33 -11.22 -48.22 -10.48
N ARG A 34 -12.35 -47.90 -11.14
CA ARG A 34 -13.39 -48.88 -11.47
C ARG A 34 -12.86 -49.98 -12.38
N GLU A 35 -12.12 -49.62 -13.43
CA GLU A 35 -11.51 -50.58 -14.34
C GLU A 35 -10.40 -51.40 -13.66
N PHE A 36 -9.64 -50.80 -12.73
CA PHE A 36 -8.66 -51.51 -11.92
C PHE A 36 -9.31 -52.60 -11.05
N THR A 37 -10.41 -52.30 -10.36
CA THR A 37 -11.13 -53.29 -9.54
C THR A 37 -11.60 -54.47 -10.37
N LYS A 38 -12.16 -54.22 -11.56
CA LYS A 38 -12.56 -55.29 -12.50
C LYS A 38 -11.36 -56.12 -12.94
N THR A 39 -10.27 -55.46 -13.32
CA THR A 39 -9.04 -56.11 -13.81
C THR A 39 -8.40 -57.00 -12.73
N ILE A 40 -8.37 -56.54 -11.47
CA ILE A 40 -7.90 -57.35 -10.34
C ILE A 40 -8.78 -58.59 -10.13
N ALA A 41 -10.11 -58.43 -10.16
CA ALA A 41 -11.02 -59.55 -10.01
C ALA A 41 -10.82 -60.61 -11.11
N ASP A 42 -10.52 -60.19 -12.34
CA ASP A 42 -10.22 -61.09 -13.45
C ASP A 42 -8.84 -61.78 -13.31
N ILE A 43 -7.83 -61.06 -12.80
CA ILE A 43 -6.49 -61.59 -12.54
C ILE A 43 -6.55 -62.69 -11.46
N GLU A 44 -7.32 -62.48 -10.40
CA GLU A 44 -7.46 -63.44 -9.29
C GLU A 44 -8.21 -64.72 -9.69
N GLN A 45 -9.12 -64.65 -10.67
CA GLN A 45 -9.86 -65.80 -11.19
C GLN A 45 -9.01 -66.71 -12.09
N ASN A 46 -7.86 -66.24 -12.58
CA ASN A 46 -6.98 -66.99 -13.47
C ASN A 46 -5.69 -67.42 -12.75
N ALA A 47 -5.52 -68.72 -12.53
CA ALA A 47 -4.38 -69.29 -11.80
C ALA A 47 -2.99 -68.93 -12.38
N GLN A 48 -2.86 -68.69 -13.69
CA GLN A 48 -1.59 -68.25 -14.29
C GLN A 48 -1.35 -66.74 -14.14
N ALA A 49 -2.42 -65.96 -14.00
CA ALA A 49 -2.35 -64.51 -13.85
C ALA A 49 -2.26 -64.08 -12.37
N ALA A 50 -2.82 -64.87 -11.45
CA ALA A 50 -2.88 -64.56 -10.02
C ALA A 50 -1.51 -64.24 -9.39
N GLN A 51 -0.41 -64.80 -9.92
CA GLN A 51 0.96 -64.48 -9.48
C GLN A 51 1.35 -63.00 -9.72
N TYR A 52 0.66 -62.30 -10.62
CA TYR A 52 0.89 -60.88 -10.94
C TYR A 52 -0.03 -59.93 -10.17
N ALA A 53 -1.01 -60.43 -9.41
CA ALA A 53 -1.97 -59.59 -8.68
C ALA A 53 -1.27 -58.65 -7.68
N GLU A 54 -0.24 -59.14 -6.99
CA GLU A 54 0.53 -58.33 -6.03
C GLU A 54 1.27 -57.17 -6.73
N GLU A 55 1.93 -57.44 -7.85
CA GLU A 55 2.66 -56.41 -8.61
C GLU A 55 1.72 -55.39 -9.26
N PHE A 56 0.53 -55.83 -9.71
CA PHE A 56 -0.49 -54.93 -10.24
C PHE A 56 -1.09 -54.03 -9.15
N ASN A 57 -1.33 -54.56 -7.94
CA ASN A 57 -1.74 -53.76 -6.78
C ASN A 57 -0.67 -52.72 -6.40
N LYS A 58 0.61 -53.11 -6.33
CA LYS A 58 1.72 -52.17 -6.05
C LYS A 58 1.79 -51.05 -7.07
N LEU A 59 1.61 -51.36 -8.35
CA LEU A 59 1.59 -50.36 -9.42
C LEU A 59 0.44 -49.37 -9.25
N PHE A 60 -0.75 -49.87 -8.93
CA PHE A 60 -1.92 -49.02 -8.73
C PHE A 60 -1.80 -48.16 -7.47
N GLU A 61 -1.26 -48.69 -6.37
CA GLU A 61 -0.97 -47.92 -5.15
C GLU A 61 0.02 -46.78 -5.43
N ALA A 62 1.06 -47.05 -6.21
CA ALA A 62 2.02 -46.02 -6.64
C ALA A 62 1.34 -44.95 -7.52
N LEU A 63 0.47 -45.36 -8.44
CA LEU A 63 -0.31 -44.45 -9.29
C LEU A 63 -1.28 -43.60 -8.47
N TYR A 64 -1.96 -44.19 -7.50
CA TYR A 64 -2.89 -43.52 -6.59
C TYR A 64 -2.16 -42.46 -5.77
N THR A 65 -1.04 -42.83 -5.15
CA THR A 65 -0.21 -41.90 -4.38
C THR A 65 0.30 -40.74 -5.25
N HIS A 66 0.71 -41.03 -6.49
CA HIS A 66 1.12 -40.01 -7.45
C HIS A 66 -0.03 -39.08 -7.85
N ASN A 67 -1.24 -39.61 -8.10
CA ASN A 67 -2.42 -38.81 -8.44
C ASN A 67 -2.78 -37.85 -7.30
N GLU A 68 -2.79 -38.36 -6.06
CA GLU A 68 -3.08 -37.56 -4.88
C GLU A 68 -2.05 -36.45 -4.67
N THR A 69 -0.76 -36.78 -4.79
CA THR A 69 0.32 -35.79 -4.72
C THR A 69 0.18 -34.73 -5.82
N ARG A 70 -0.19 -35.14 -7.04
CA ARG A 70 -0.43 -34.22 -8.17
C ARG A 70 -1.62 -33.29 -7.90
N LYS A 71 -2.71 -33.80 -7.32
CA LYS A 71 -3.88 -32.99 -6.92
C LYS A 71 -3.49 -31.93 -5.90
N GLN A 72 -2.81 -32.34 -4.83
CA GLN A 72 -2.32 -31.44 -3.79
C GLN A 72 -1.36 -30.38 -4.36
N LEU A 73 -0.45 -30.77 -5.25
CA LEU A 73 0.47 -29.84 -5.89
C LEU A 73 -0.28 -28.83 -6.79
N THR A 74 -1.26 -29.29 -7.55
CA THR A 74 -2.08 -28.43 -8.43
C THR A 74 -2.87 -27.41 -7.60
N GLN A 75 -3.50 -27.86 -6.51
CA GLN A 75 -4.19 -26.97 -5.58
C GLN A 75 -3.21 -25.95 -4.97
N ARG A 76 -2.03 -26.40 -4.56
CA ARG A 76 -1.02 -25.51 -4.00
C ARG A 76 -0.52 -24.48 -5.00
N CYS A 77 -0.36 -24.86 -6.26
CA CYS A 77 -0.03 -23.92 -7.34
C CYS A 77 -1.12 -22.87 -7.51
N ALA A 78 -2.40 -23.27 -7.55
CA ALA A 78 -3.53 -22.34 -7.66
C ALA A 78 -3.57 -21.35 -6.48
N GLU A 79 -3.37 -21.82 -5.25
CA GLU A 79 -3.29 -20.96 -4.06
C GLU A 79 -2.13 -19.95 -4.14
N LEU A 80 -0.97 -20.38 -4.65
CA LEU A 80 0.19 -19.52 -4.81
C LEU A 80 -0.01 -18.49 -5.93
N GLU A 81 -0.67 -18.87 -7.02
CA GLU A 81 -1.05 -17.97 -8.10
C GLU A 81 -2.01 -16.88 -7.62
N GLU A 82 -3.02 -17.23 -6.83
CA GLU A 82 -3.94 -16.27 -6.23
C GLU A 82 -3.21 -15.30 -5.28
N GLN A 83 -2.34 -15.83 -4.41
CA GLN A 83 -1.53 -15.01 -3.51
C GLN A 83 -0.59 -14.07 -4.27
N LEU A 84 0.03 -14.55 -5.35
CA LEU A 84 0.91 -13.76 -6.19
C LEU A 84 0.14 -12.65 -6.91
N ALA A 85 -1.04 -12.95 -7.45
CA ALA A 85 -1.91 -11.98 -8.10
C ALA A 85 -2.35 -10.89 -7.11
N GLY A 86 -2.83 -11.28 -5.93
CA GLY A 86 -3.22 -10.33 -4.88
C GLY A 86 -2.04 -9.51 -4.34
N GLY A 87 -0.85 -10.11 -4.24
CA GLY A 87 0.38 -9.40 -3.89
C GLY A 87 0.80 -8.37 -4.94
N THR A 88 0.67 -8.74 -6.21
CA THR A 88 0.98 -7.86 -7.35
C THR A 88 0.03 -6.66 -7.40
N GLU A 89 -1.27 -6.86 -7.18
CA GLU A 89 -2.24 -5.76 -7.12
C GLU A 89 -1.92 -4.78 -5.99
N LYS A 90 -1.63 -5.30 -4.78
CA LYS A 90 -1.20 -4.48 -3.65
C LYS A 90 0.07 -3.68 -3.96
N LEU A 91 1.03 -4.30 -4.64
CA LEU A 91 2.27 -3.64 -5.05
C LEU A 91 1.99 -2.50 -6.05
N ILE A 92 1.16 -2.73 -7.06
CA ILE A 92 0.76 -1.70 -8.05
C ILE A 92 0.10 -0.51 -7.34
N ILE A 93 -0.82 -0.78 -6.40
CA ILE A 93 -1.48 0.28 -5.63
C ILE A 93 -0.47 1.06 -4.78
N ALA A 94 0.42 0.36 -4.07
CA ALA A 94 1.45 0.98 -3.24
C ALA A 94 2.41 1.85 -4.07
N THR A 95 2.83 1.38 -5.25
CA THR A 95 3.65 2.16 -6.18
C THR A 95 2.94 3.43 -6.62
N LYS A 96 1.67 3.34 -7.01
CA LYS A 96 0.89 4.51 -7.44
C LYS A 96 0.73 5.55 -6.33
N ILE A 97 0.52 5.10 -5.09
CA ILE A 97 0.47 5.99 -3.92
C ILE A 97 1.83 6.66 -3.71
N ALA A 98 2.92 5.90 -3.74
CA ALA A 98 4.27 6.42 -3.56
C ALA A 98 4.67 7.46 -4.63
N GLU A 99 4.25 7.26 -5.88
CA GLU A 99 4.42 8.24 -6.96
C GLU A 99 3.66 9.54 -6.66
N GLY A 100 2.40 9.44 -6.23
CA GLY A 100 1.60 10.61 -5.82
C GLY A 100 2.20 11.35 -4.62
N ASP A 101 2.66 10.61 -3.61
CA ASP A 101 3.34 11.19 -2.45
C ASP A 101 4.63 11.90 -2.85
N ALA A 102 5.39 11.36 -3.79
CA ALA A 102 6.61 11.99 -4.29
C ALA A 102 6.32 13.34 -4.97
N GLU A 103 5.24 13.43 -5.76
CA GLU A 103 4.80 14.69 -6.38
C GLU A 103 4.38 15.73 -5.33
N VAL A 104 3.60 15.31 -4.32
CA VAL A 104 3.17 16.18 -3.22
C VAL A 104 4.38 16.68 -2.42
N ILE A 105 5.33 15.80 -2.10
CA ILE A 105 6.57 16.16 -1.41
C ILE A 105 7.36 17.18 -2.22
N ALA A 106 7.49 16.99 -3.54
CA ALA A 106 8.19 17.93 -4.41
C ALA A 106 7.52 19.31 -4.40
N SER A 107 6.19 19.36 -4.49
CA SER A 107 5.41 20.61 -4.40
C SER A 107 5.62 21.32 -3.05
N LEU A 108 5.57 20.58 -1.94
CA LEU A 108 5.78 21.13 -0.61
C LEU A 108 7.20 21.67 -0.42
N LYS A 109 8.21 20.97 -0.91
CA LYS A 109 9.60 21.46 -0.89
C LYS A 109 9.73 22.80 -1.62
N GLY A 110 9.13 22.92 -2.81
CA GLY A 110 9.12 24.19 -3.54
C GLY A 110 8.45 25.33 -2.77
N LYS A 111 7.33 25.05 -2.07
CA LYS A 111 6.65 26.05 -1.23
C LYS A 111 7.50 26.49 -0.04
N ILE A 112 8.23 25.56 0.58
CA ILE A 112 9.15 25.86 1.68
C ILE A 112 10.28 26.76 1.18
N GLU A 113 10.92 26.42 0.07
CA GLU A 113 11.97 27.25 -0.53
C GLU A 113 11.47 28.66 -0.88
N TYR A 114 10.27 28.76 -1.45
CA TYR A 114 9.67 30.06 -1.75
C TYR A 114 9.42 30.88 -0.48
N SER A 115 8.86 30.25 0.56
CA SER A 115 8.57 30.91 1.84
C SER A 115 9.87 31.35 2.53
N TRP A 116 10.90 30.51 2.46
CA TRP A 116 12.24 30.83 2.97
C TRP A 116 12.81 32.09 2.32
N ARG A 117 12.78 32.16 0.97
CA ARG A 117 13.24 33.36 0.24
C ARG A 117 12.42 34.60 0.58
N MET A 118 11.12 34.45 0.81
CA MET A 118 10.26 35.56 1.24
C MET A 118 10.63 36.04 2.64
N THR A 119 10.93 35.13 3.56
CA THR A 119 11.42 35.46 4.90
C THR A 119 12.77 36.17 4.84
N ASP A 120 13.73 35.66 4.07
CA ASP A 120 15.04 36.31 3.91
C ASP A 120 14.89 37.73 3.35
N ALA A 121 14.05 37.91 2.32
CA ALA A 121 13.79 39.23 1.74
C ALA A 121 13.03 40.18 2.71
N ALA A 122 12.18 39.65 3.59
CA ALA A 122 11.53 40.45 4.62
C ALA A 122 12.54 40.89 5.69
N HIS A 123 13.42 39.98 6.11
CA HIS A 123 14.48 40.26 7.09
C HIS A 123 15.47 41.30 6.55
N GLU A 124 15.88 41.22 5.28
CA GLU A 124 16.77 42.23 4.69
C GLU A 124 16.11 43.62 4.67
N ARG A 125 14.82 43.71 4.32
CA ARG A 125 14.08 44.98 4.36
C ARG A 125 13.96 45.53 5.79
N GLU A 126 13.74 44.66 6.77
CA GLU A 126 13.69 45.05 8.18
C GLU A 126 15.03 45.61 8.64
N GLN A 127 16.14 44.96 8.29
CA GLN A 127 17.48 45.42 8.61
C GLN A 127 17.78 46.80 8.00
N GLN A 128 17.45 47.00 6.72
CA GLN A 128 17.60 48.30 6.06
C GLN A 128 16.77 49.39 6.76
N ALA A 129 15.52 49.09 7.12
CA ALA A 129 14.67 50.03 7.84
C ALA A 129 15.25 50.38 9.23
N GLN A 130 15.82 49.39 9.93
CA GLN A 130 16.45 49.60 11.23
C GLN A 130 17.70 50.49 11.12
N GLU A 131 18.55 50.28 10.11
CA GLU A 131 19.70 51.15 9.83
C GLU A 131 19.28 52.61 9.55
N ILE A 132 18.20 52.80 8.79
CA ILE A 132 17.63 54.14 8.54
C ILE A 132 17.14 54.78 9.85
N ILE A 133 16.43 54.03 10.69
CA ILE A 133 15.94 54.51 11.99
C ILE A 133 17.11 54.96 12.87
N ASP A 134 18.17 54.15 12.95
CA ASP A 134 19.32 54.46 13.79
C ASP A 134 20.11 55.66 13.26
N ASN A 135 20.21 55.82 11.94
CA ASN A 135 20.78 57.02 11.32
C ASN A 135 19.96 58.28 11.67
N LEU A 136 18.63 58.23 11.51
CA LEU A 136 17.75 59.34 11.86
C LEU A 136 17.84 59.71 13.35
N ARG A 137 17.90 58.72 14.25
CA ARG A 137 18.11 58.94 15.69
C ARG A 137 19.43 59.66 15.97
N SER A 138 20.50 59.26 15.29
CA SER A 138 21.81 59.91 15.40
C SER A 138 21.76 61.37 14.93
N GLN A 139 21.12 61.64 13.78
CA GLN A 139 20.94 63.00 13.28
C GLN A 139 20.13 63.88 14.24
N ILE A 140 19.03 63.36 14.81
CA ILE A 140 18.23 64.08 15.81
C ILE A 140 19.10 64.44 17.02
N SER A 141 19.90 63.48 17.52
CA SER A 141 20.80 63.73 18.65
C SER A 141 21.86 64.80 18.34
N ALA A 142 22.43 64.79 17.13
CA ALA A 142 23.41 65.77 16.70
C ALA A 142 22.80 67.17 16.58
N LEU A 143 21.62 67.28 15.96
CA LEU A 143 20.88 68.54 15.84
C LEU A 143 20.45 69.09 17.20
N ALA A 144 20.01 68.23 18.13
CA ALA A 144 19.69 68.63 19.49
C ALA A 144 20.90 69.22 20.22
N ALA A 145 22.07 68.58 20.08
CA ALA A 145 23.32 69.08 20.64
C ALA A 145 23.74 70.43 20.03
N GLU A 146 23.56 70.62 18.72
CA GLU A 146 23.83 71.89 18.04
C GLU A 146 22.87 73.00 18.48
N LEU A 147 21.59 72.68 18.67
CA LEU A 147 20.58 73.60 19.21
C LEU A 147 20.92 74.05 20.64
N ASP A 148 21.29 73.10 21.50
CA ASP A 148 21.70 73.40 22.88
C ASP A 148 22.98 74.25 22.90
N PHE A 149 23.94 73.94 22.02
CA PHE A 149 25.15 74.74 21.86
C PHE A 149 24.83 76.17 21.42
N LYS A 150 23.98 76.32 20.39
CA LYS A 150 23.56 77.63 19.88
C LYS A 150 22.77 78.43 20.91
N ASN A 151 21.85 77.80 21.63
CA ASN A 151 21.07 78.43 22.69
C ASN A 151 21.99 78.95 23.81
N LYS A 152 22.99 78.16 24.24
CA LYS A 152 24.00 78.62 25.20
C LYS A 152 24.78 79.83 24.67
N MET A 153 25.24 79.77 23.43
CA MET A 153 25.99 80.86 22.81
C MET A 153 25.15 82.13 22.63
N SER A 154 23.85 82.01 22.34
CA SER A 154 22.92 83.16 22.27
C SER A 154 22.60 83.76 23.65
N SER A 155 22.60 82.94 24.70
CA SER A 155 22.39 83.39 26.08
C SER A 155 23.59 84.21 26.61
N GLU A 156 24.78 83.96 26.08
CA GLU A 156 26.01 84.69 26.44
C GLU A 156 26.11 86.05 25.71
N ASP A 157 25.52 86.19 24.53
CA ASP A 157 25.53 87.43 23.73
C ASP A 157 24.47 88.46 24.20
N ASP A 158 23.34 87.98 24.78
CA ASP A 158 22.27 88.85 25.32
C ASP A 158 22.58 89.40 26.73
N GLY A 159 23.66 88.92 27.37
CA GLY A 159 24.14 89.42 28.67
C GLY A 159 24.93 90.74 28.62
N GLY A 160 25.29 91.22 27.41
CA GLY A 160 26.16 92.38 27.22
C GLY A 160 25.44 93.73 27.12
N GLY A 161 24.11 93.76 27.19
CA GLY A 161 23.33 94.85 26.62
C GLY A 161 22.33 95.55 27.53
N GLN A 162 22.64 95.93 28.78
CA GLN A 162 22.03 97.08 29.47
C GLN A 162 22.54 97.28 30.91
N GLN A 163 23.35 98.33 31.13
CA GLN A 163 22.92 99.44 32.00
C GLN A 163 23.82 100.68 31.82
N SER A 164 23.15 101.76 31.46
CA SER A 164 23.67 103.09 31.16
C SER A 164 24.04 103.87 32.43
N LYS A 165 24.99 104.81 32.24
CA LYS A 165 25.02 106.20 32.73
C LYS A 165 24.13 106.52 33.94
N ASN A 166 24.73 107.01 35.03
CA ASN A 166 24.48 108.37 35.54
C ASN A 166 25.33 108.72 36.77
N GLN A 167 25.81 109.97 36.75
CA GLN A 167 26.30 110.85 37.83
C GLN A 167 27.54 110.45 38.64
#